data_AF-A0A0J8QX95-F1
#
_entry.id   AF-A0A0J8QX95-F1
#
_cell.length_a   1.000
_cell.length_b   1.000
_cell.length_c   1.000
_cell.angle_alpha   90.00
_cell.angle_beta   90.00
_cell.angle_gamma   90.00
#
_symmetry.space_group_name_H-M   'P 1'
#
loop_
_entity.id
_entity.type
_entity.pdbx_description
1 polymer ?
#
loop_
_entity_poly.entity_id
_entity_poly.type
_entity_poly.pdbx_seq_one_letter_code
_entity_poly.pdbx_strand_id
1 'polypeptide(L)'
;MMGSKGLTHATKITLLNANYLLSRLKQHYPILYTNENGRCAHEFILDVRKFKATAGIEAIDIAKRLQDYGFHAPTMSWPVANTLMIEPTESEPKGELDRFCDALVSIREEIAAIERGEQPKDKNVLKMAPHTQRDLLTGDWDRPYTREKAAYPLPWLLEKKFWPTVTRVDDAFGDQNLFCTCGPVEDTSE
;
A
#
# COMPACT_ATOMS: atom_id res chain seq x y z
N MET A 1 21.61 3.31 -27.15
CA MET A 1 20.34 3.43 -26.42
C MET A 1 20.47 4.44 -25.28
N MET A 2 21.12 4.15 -24.15
CA MET A 2 21.32 5.16 -23.07
C MET A 2 22.68 5.90 -23.14
N GLY A 3 23.77 5.18 -23.40
CA GLY A 3 25.13 5.75 -23.35
C GLY A 3 25.54 6.27 -21.97
N SER A 4 26.79 6.73 -21.81
CA SER A 4 27.30 7.20 -20.52
C SER A 4 26.51 8.37 -19.93
N LYS A 5 26.09 9.30 -20.80
CA LYS A 5 25.27 10.46 -20.42
C LYS A 5 23.88 10.03 -19.92
N GLY A 6 23.21 9.12 -20.64
CA GLY A 6 21.88 8.63 -20.26
C GLY A 6 21.92 7.81 -18.96
N LEU A 7 22.92 6.93 -18.79
CA LEU A 7 23.11 6.20 -17.53
C LEU A 7 23.34 7.13 -16.35
N THR A 8 24.18 8.15 -16.51
CA THR A 8 24.41 9.18 -15.48
C THR A 8 23.14 9.95 -15.15
N HIS A 9 22.34 10.27 -16.17
CA HIS A 9 21.08 10.99 -15.99
C HIS A 9 20.03 10.13 -15.28
N ALA A 10 19.88 8.87 -15.68
CA ALA A 10 18.98 7.91 -15.04
C ALA A 10 19.25 7.83 -13.54
N THR A 11 20.50 7.57 -13.13
CA THR A 11 20.86 7.53 -11.70
C THR A 11 20.53 8.84 -10.96
N LYS A 12 20.74 10.01 -11.58
CA LYS A 12 20.37 11.29 -10.97
C LYS A 12 18.86 11.40 -10.74
N ILE A 13 18.05 10.96 -11.69
CA ILE A 13 16.59 10.98 -11.58
C ILE A 13 16.11 9.95 -10.56
N THR A 14 16.69 8.75 -10.50
CA THR A 14 16.39 7.76 -9.46
C THR A 14 16.57 8.36 -8.06
N LEU A 15 17.71 8.99 -7.79
CA LEU A 15 17.99 9.65 -6.51
C LEU A 15 17.03 10.83 -6.24
N LEU A 16 16.70 11.61 -7.28
CA LEU A 16 15.77 12.73 -7.19
C LEU A 16 14.36 12.25 -6.82
N ASN A 17 13.84 11.24 -7.51
CA ASN A 17 12.49 10.70 -7.31
C ASN A 17 12.34 10.13 -5.89
N ALA A 18 13.33 9.38 -5.39
CA ALA A 18 13.30 8.84 -4.04
C ALA A 18 13.29 9.96 -2.97
N ASN A 19 14.17 10.96 -3.11
CA ASN A 19 14.22 12.08 -2.19
C ASN A 19 13.01 13.03 -2.30
N TYR A 20 12.36 13.08 -3.47
CA TYR A 20 11.09 13.78 -3.67
C TYR A 20 9.97 13.13 -2.86
N LEU A 21 9.78 11.81 -3.02
CA LEU A 21 8.81 11.04 -2.25
C LEU A 21 9.08 11.17 -0.74
N LEU A 22 10.34 10.97 -0.31
CA LEU A 22 10.75 11.13 1.09
C LEU A 22 10.36 12.51 1.63
N SER A 23 10.65 13.57 0.88
CA SER A 23 10.37 14.95 1.31
C SER A 23 8.88 15.23 1.49
N ARG A 24 8.03 14.60 0.68
CA ARG A 24 6.57 14.68 0.80
C ARG A 24 6.02 13.82 1.94
N LEU A 25 6.61 12.66 2.21
CA LEU A 25 6.07 11.70 3.17
C LEU A 25 6.59 11.88 4.60
N LYS A 26 7.75 12.52 4.80
CA LYS A 26 8.40 12.67 6.12
C LYS A 26 7.57 13.39 7.19
N GLN A 27 6.55 14.17 6.79
CA GLN A 27 5.63 14.82 7.74
C GLN A 27 4.53 13.86 8.24
N HIS A 28 4.27 12.79 7.51
CA HIS A 28 3.18 11.83 7.76
C HIS A 28 3.71 10.52 8.35
N TYR A 29 4.90 10.10 7.92
CA TYR A 29 5.55 8.86 8.30
C TYR A 29 6.98 9.14 8.76
N PRO A 30 7.44 8.56 9.88
CA PRO A 30 8.85 8.61 10.25
C PRO A 30 9.72 7.91 9.20
N ILE A 31 10.81 8.55 8.79
CA ILE A 31 11.81 7.96 7.90
C ILE A 31 12.85 7.25 8.75
N LEU A 32 13.11 5.97 8.49
CA LEU A 32 13.93 5.16 9.39
C LEU A 32 15.43 5.48 9.30
N TYR A 33 15.94 5.69 8.08
CA TYR A 33 17.36 5.96 7.84
C TYR A 33 17.53 7.11 6.83
N THR A 34 18.43 8.04 7.16
CA THR A 34 18.90 9.11 6.27
C THR A 34 20.39 9.36 6.52
N ASN A 35 21.07 9.98 5.55
CA ASN A 35 22.40 10.52 5.79
C ASN A 35 22.37 11.79 6.66
N GLU A 36 23.54 12.38 6.92
CA GLU A 36 23.72 13.60 7.73
C GLU A 36 22.96 14.83 7.18
N ASN A 37 22.63 14.84 5.88
CA ASN A 37 21.88 15.89 5.22
C ASN A 37 20.38 15.58 5.13
N GLY A 38 19.89 14.53 5.80
CA GLY A 38 18.48 14.13 5.77
C GLY A 38 18.01 13.57 4.42
N ARG A 39 18.93 13.02 3.62
CA ARG A 39 18.66 12.45 2.29
C ARG A 39 18.82 10.94 2.27
N CYS A 40 18.14 10.31 1.32
CA CYS A 40 18.26 8.89 1.00
C CYS A 40 18.99 8.68 -0.35
N ALA A 41 19.25 7.42 -0.69
CA ALA A 41 19.81 7.04 -1.99
C ALA A 41 18.67 6.90 -3.03
N HIS A 42 18.54 5.73 -3.65
CA HIS A 42 17.49 5.42 -4.63
C HIS A 42 16.19 4.91 -3.98
N GLU A 43 16.25 4.61 -2.68
CA GLU A 43 15.14 4.08 -1.90
C GLU A 43 15.18 4.60 -0.46
N PHE A 44 14.08 4.48 0.27
CA PHE A 44 13.98 4.82 1.69
C PHE A 44 12.93 3.96 2.40
N ILE A 45 12.98 3.94 3.74
CA ILE A 45 12.10 3.12 4.59
C ILE A 45 11.17 4.01 5.40
N LEU A 46 9.87 3.73 5.31
CA LEU A 46 8.86 4.25 6.23
C LEU A 46 8.75 3.35 7.46
N ASP A 47 8.94 3.94 8.63
CA ASP A 47 8.74 3.25 9.91
C ASP A 47 7.28 3.34 10.35
N VAL A 48 6.53 2.27 10.05
CA VAL A 48 5.10 2.15 10.37
C VAL A 48 4.84 1.37 11.67
N ARG A 49 5.89 0.94 12.37
CA ARG A 49 5.77 0.00 13.51
C ARG A 49 4.94 0.54 14.66
N LYS A 50 4.99 1.86 14.89
CA LYS A 50 4.24 2.53 15.97
C LYS A 50 2.72 2.39 15.81
N PHE A 51 2.23 2.24 14.58
CA PHE A 51 0.79 2.16 14.32
C PHE A 51 0.16 0.87 14.88
N LYS A 52 0.95 -0.16 15.17
CA LYS A 52 0.46 -1.36 15.86
C LYS A 52 -0.03 -1.02 17.26
N ALA A 53 0.72 -0.20 18.00
CA ALA A 53 0.35 0.19 19.35
C ALA A 53 -0.76 1.25 19.36
N THR A 54 -0.70 2.24 18.45
CA THR A 54 -1.64 3.36 18.46
C THR A 54 -2.99 3.00 17.83
N ALA A 55 -2.98 2.36 16.67
CA ALA A 55 -4.16 2.07 15.85
C ALA A 55 -4.43 0.58 15.64
N GLY A 56 -3.55 -0.32 16.08
CA GLY A 56 -3.66 -1.75 15.76
C GLY A 56 -3.30 -2.07 14.30
N ILE A 57 -2.62 -1.17 13.59
CA ILE A 57 -2.31 -1.28 12.16
C ILE A 57 -0.87 -1.78 11.94
N GLU A 58 -0.69 -2.71 11.02
CA GLU A 58 0.60 -3.28 10.62
C GLU A 58 0.92 -2.97 9.16
N ALA A 59 2.17 -3.21 8.74
CA ALA A 59 2.63 -2.96 7.37
C ALA A 59 1.77 -3.69 6.32
N ILE A 60 1.29 -4.90 6.64
CA ILE A 60 0.40 -5.67 5.77
C ILE A 60 -0.94 -4.98 5.53
N ASP A 61 -1.50 -4.27 6.52
CA ASP A 61 -2.76 -3.55 6.36
C ASP A 61 -2.61 -2.40 5.38
N ILE A 62 -1.51 -1.66 5.48
CA ILE A 62 -1.17 -0.58 4.53
C ILE A 62 -0.92 -1.16 3.13
N ALA A 63 -0.18 -2.27 3.05
CA ALA A 63 0.12 -2.96 1.79
C ALA A 63 -1.16 -3.43 1.07
N LYS A 64 -2.09 -4.05 1.79
CA LYS A 64 -3.38 -4.44 1.21
C LYS A 64 -4.25 -3.24 0.87
N ARG A 65 -4.27 -2.21 1.72
CA ARG A 65 -5.04 -0.99 1.47
C ARG A 65 -4.58 -0.24 0.23
N LEU A 66 -3.28 -0.19 -0.07
CA LEU A 66 -2.75 0.39 -1.30
C LEU A 66 -3.36 -0.22 -2.58
N GLN A 67 -3.80 -1.48 -2.55
CA GLN A 67 -4.48 -2.11 -3.69
C GLN A 67 -5.82 -1.43 -3.99
N ASP A 68 -6.54 -0.97 -2.97
CA ASP A 68 -7.76 -0.18 -3.14
C ASP A 68 -7.48 1.20 -3.74
N TYR A 69 -6.26 1.70 -3.56
CA TYR A 69 -5.75 2.93 -4.20
C TYR A 69 -5.12 2.67 -5.58
N GLY A 70 -5.17 1.44 -6.09
CA GLY A 70 -4.65 1.08 -7.41
C GLY A 70 -3.13 0.85 -7.46
N PHE A 71 -2.47 0.68 -6.30
CA PHE A 71 -1.03 0.49 -6.22
C PHE A 71 -0.67 -0.92 -5.74
N HIS A 72 0.39 -1.48 -6.33
CA HIS A 72 1.12 -2.57 -5.70
C HIS A 72 1.87 -2.02 -4.48
N ALA A 73 1.93 -2.83 -3.41
CA ALA A 73 2.66 -2.43 -2.21
C ALA A 73 4.17 -2.33 -2.48
N PRO A 74 4.89 -1.42 -1.80
CA PRO A 74 6.34 -1.45 -1.76
C PRO A 74 6.86 -2.70 -1.05
N THR A 75 8.18 -2.90 -1.03
CA THR A 75 8.80 -4.00 -0.28
C THR A 75 8.39 -3.94 1.18
N MET A 76 7.92 -5.07 1.71
CA MET A 76 7.31 -5.16 3.03
C MET A 76 8.20 -5.95 3.99
N SER A 77 8.35 -5.45 5.22
CA SER A 77 9.00 -6.17 6.34
C SER A 77 10.46 -6.58 6.11
N TRP A 78 11.13 -5.95 5.16
CA TRP A 78 12.56 -6.11 4.90
C TRP A 78 13.16 -4.76 4.46
N PRO A 79 14.40 -4.41 4.89
CA PRO A 79 15.30 -5.18 5.76
C PRO A 79 14.92 -5.14 7.25
N VAL A 80 13.90 -4.36 7.62
CA VAL A 80 13.40 -4.25 8.99
C VAL A 80 11.98 -4.79 9.06
N ALA A 81 11.70 -5.67 10.02
CA ALA A 81 10.38 -6.25 10.17
C ALA A 81 9.31 -5.17 10.39
N ASN A 82 8.15 -5.35 9.75
CA ASN A 82 6.99 -4.47 9.85
C ASN A 82 7.27 -3.01 9.46
N THR A 83 8.08 -2.80 8.42
CA THR A 83 8.29 -1.52 7.73
C THR A 83 7.96 -1.62 6.24
N LEU A 84 7.98 -0.49 5.53
CA LEU A 84 7.78 -0.42 4.08
C LEU A 84 8.98 0.28 3.43
N MET A 85 9.60 -0.34 2.42
CA MET A 85 10.75 0.20 1.70
C MET A 85 10.38 0.55 0.26
N ILE A 86 10.52 1.83 -0.09
CA ILE A 86 9.99 2.43 -1.33
C ILE A 86 11.15 2.82 -2.25
N GLU A 87 11.10 2.32 -3.49
CA GLU A 87 12.00 2.67 -4.60
C GLU A 87 11.16 3.06 -5.83
N PRO A 88 11.14 4.34 -6.26
CA PRO A 88 10.33 4.78 -7.39
C PRO A 88 10.97 4.58 -8.76
N THR A 89 12.27 4.30 -8.83
CA THR A 89 13.09 4.34 -10.05
C THR A 89 13.08 5.70 -10.77
N GLU A 90 13.83 5.82 -11.86
CA GLU A 90 13.86 6.99 -12.72
C GLU A 90 12.72 7.07 -13.74
N SER A 91 12.03 5.95 -13.98
CA SER A 91 11.09 5.82 -15.10
C SER A 91 9.72 6.36 -14.79
N GLU A 92 9.38 6.50 -13.50
CA GLU A 92 8.07 6.95 -13.08
C GLU A 92 7.93 8.48 -13.22
N PRO A 93 6.89 8.97 -13.91
CA PRO A 93 6.66 10.40 -14.05
C PRO A 93 6.23 11.00 -12.71
N LYS A 94 6.52 12.29 -12.50
CA LYS A 94 6.16 13.00 -11.26
C LYS A 94 4.69 12.82 -10.87
N GLY A 95 3.77 12.80 -11.84
CA GLY A 95 2.34 12.59 -11.57
C GLY A 95 2.00 11.22 -10.94
N GLU A 96 2.77 10.17 -11.24
CA GLU A 96 2.64 8.86 -10.58
C GLU A 96 3.19 8.91 -9.14
N LEU A 97 4.35 9.57 -8.96
CA LEU A 97 4.94 9.80 -7.64
C LEU A 97 4.00 10.58 -6.71
N ASP A 98 3.30 11.58 -7.27
CA ASP A 98 2.30 12.37 -6.56
C ASP A 98 1.10 11.52 -6.14
N ARG A 99 0.55 10.71 -7.05
CA ARG A 99 -0.55 9.78 -6.73
C ARG A 99 -0.17 8.80 -5.63
N PHE A 100 1.04 8.26 -5.68
CA PHE A 100 1.53 7.33 -4.66
C PHE A 100 1.70 8.03 -3.30
N CYS A 101 2.25 9.26 -3.28
CA CYS A 101 2.30 10.07 -2.07
C CYS A 101 0.92 10.34 -1.50
N ASP A 102 -0.01 10.80 -2.34
CA ASP A 102 -1.35 11.18 -1.90
C ASP A 102 -2.15 9.97 -1.41
N ALA A 103 -1.95 8.79 -2.00
CA ALA A 103 -2.50 7.53 -1.48
C ALA A 103 -1.97 7.22 -0.07
N LEU A 104 -0.65 7.30 0.15
CA LEU A 104 -0.05 7.08 1.47
C LEU A 104 -0.47 8.15 2.48
N VAL A 105 -0.63 9.42 2.08
CA VAL A 105 -1.12 10.48 2.95
C VAL A 105 -2.57 10.25 3.33
N SER A 106 -3.42 9.82 2.39
CA SER A 106 -4.81 9.46 2.68
C SER A 106 -4.90 8.26 3.64
N ILE A 107 -4.05 7.24 3.45
CA ILE A 107 -3.92 6.11 4.37
C ILE A 107 -3.45 6.58 5.76
N ARG A 108 -2.55 7.57 5.85
CA ARG A 108 -2.13 8.13 7.15
C ARG A 108 -3.32 8.74 7.89
N GLU A 109 -4.23 9.41 7.19
CA GLU A 109 -5.44 9.94 7.80
C GLU A 109 -6.45 8.86 8.19
N GLU A 110 -6.55 7.76 7.41
CA GLU A 110 -7.32 6.58 7.82
C GLU A 110 -6.78 5.98 9.12
N ILE A 111 -5.45 5.90 9.28
CA ILE A 111 -4.80 5.49 10.53
C ILE A 111 -5.11 6.50 11.64
N ALA A 112 -5.01 7.80 11.36
CA ALA A 112 -5.24 8.86 12.34
C ALA A 112 -6.68 8.86 12.87
N ALA A 113 -7.67 8.58 12.02
CA ALA A 113 -9.07 8.43 12.42
C ALA A 113 -9.25 7.31 13.46
N ILE A 114 -8.51 6.20 13.32
CA ILE A 114 -8.50 5.12 14.31
C ILE A 114 -7.80 5.58 15.60
N GLU A 115 -6.67 6.28 15.49
CA GLU A 115 -5.95 6.85 16.66
C GLU A 115 -6.84 7.83 17.46
N ARG A 116 -7.71 8.58 16.78
CA ARG A 116 -8.69 9.51 17.38
C ARG A 116 -9.99 8.85 17.85
N GLY A 117 -10.19 7.56 17.56
CA GLY A 117 -11.41 6.83 17.93
C GLY A 117 -12.63 7.11 17.04
N GLU A 118 -12.44 7.73 15.87
CA GLU A 118 -13.50 8.00 14.88
C GLU A 118 -13.84 6.75 14.05
N GLN A 119 -12.93 5.77 14.02
CA GLN A 119 -13.11 4.47 13.39
C GLN A 119 -12.67 3.38 14.37
N PRO A 120 -13.34 2.21 14.37
CA PRO A 120 -12.94 1.10 15.23
C PRO A 120 -11.56 0.56 14.84
N LYS A 121 -10.85 -0.03 15.83
CA LYS A 121 -9.54 -0.67 15.60
C LYS A 121 -9.67 -1.95 14.78
N ASP A 122 -10.80 -2.64 14.93
CA ASP A 122 -11.25 -3.75 14.11
C ASP A 122 -12.24 -3.26 13.03
N LYS A 123 -12.50 -4.07 12.00
CA LYS A 123 -13.53 -3.83 10.97
C LYS A 123 -13.51 -2.43 10.31
N ASN A 124 -12.34 -1.80 10.20
CA ASN A 124 -12.11 -0.56 9.45
C ASN A 124 -11.59 -0.83 8.03
N VAL A 125 -11.46 0.21 7.21
CA VAL A 125 -11.01 0.10 5.80
C VAL A 125 -9.64 -0.56 5.64
N LEU A 126 -8.71 -0.34 6.58
CA LEU A 126 -7.35 -0.91 6.52
C LEU A 126 -7.35 -2.40 6.85
N LYS A 127 -8.15 -2.81 7.86
CA LYS A 127 -8.28 -4.22 8.27
C LYS A 127 -9.06 -5.07 7.28
N MET A 128 -10.02 -4.47 6.59
CA MET A 128 -10.87 -5.17 5.62
C MET A 128 -10.31 -5.14 4.19
N ALA A 129 -9.26 -4.37 3.93
CA ALA A 129 -8.61 -4.35 2.63
C ALA A 129 -7.93 -5.70 2.29
N PRO A 130 -7.89 -6.10 1.02
CA PRO A 130 -8.41 -5.39 -0.16
C PRO A 130 -9.90 -5.63 -0.40
N HIS A 131 -10.56 -4.69 -1.08
CA HIS A 131 -11.99 -4.74 -1.39
C HIS A 131 -12.23 -5.18 -2.84
N THR A 132 -12.80 -6.38 -3.01
CA THR A 132 -13.12 -6.93 -4.34
C THR A 132 -14.46 -6.39 -4.86
N GLN A 133 -14.69 -6.53 -6.17
CA GLN A 133 -16.01 -6.24 -6.76
C GLN A 133 -17.14 -7.05 -6.10
N ARG A 134 -16.91 -8.34 -5.86
CA ARG A 134 -17.90 -9.24 -5.23
C ARG A 134 -18.22 -8.79 -3.81
N ASP A 135 -17.20 -8.44 -3.03
CA ASP A 135 -17.35 -7.91 -1.66
C ASP A 135 -18.23 -6.65 -1.65
N LEU A 136 -17.99 -5.74 -2.57
CA LEU A 136 -18.70 -4.47 -2.64
C LEU A 136 -20.13 -4.59 -3.17
N LEU A 137 -20.35 -5.40 -4.21
CA LEU A 137 -21.63 -5.46 -4.94
C LEU A 137 -22.62 -6.46 -4.34
N THR A 138 -22.11 -7.60 -3.85
CA THR A 138 -22.95 -8.71 -3.39
C THR A 138 -22.86 -8.96 -1.89
N GLY A 139 -21.83 -8.43 -1.23
CA GLY A 139 -21.67 -8.56 0.21
C GLY A 139 -22.67 -7.72 0.99
N ASP A 140 -23.18 -8.30 2.07
CA ASP A 140 -23.86 -7.55 3.12
C ASP A 140 -22.92 -6.48 3.67
N TRP A 141 -23.43 -5.26 3.83
CA TRP A 141 -22.60 -4.11 4.18
C TRP A 141 -22.86 -3.63 5.60
N ASP A 142 -22.44 -4.45 6.55
CA ASP A 142 -22.38 -4.09 7.97
C ASP A 142 -20.98 -3.54 8.30
N ARG A 143 -20.58 -2.39 7.74
CA ARG A 143 -19.26 -1.79 7.98
C ARG A 143 -19.41 -0.30 8.33
N PRO A 144 -18.57 0.26 9.24
CA PRO A 144 -18.68 1.64 9.72
C PRO A 144 -18.14 2.69 8.72
N TYR A 145 -18.07 2.34 7.44
CA TYR A 145 -17.60 3.16 6.35
C TYR A 145 -18.35 2.80 5.07
N THR A 146 -18.35 3.68 4.07
CA THR A 146 -19.11 3.49 2.84
C THR A 146 -18.38 2.60 1.84
N ARG A 147 -19.15 1.96 0.94
CA ARG A 147 -18.59 1.24 -0.23
C ARG A 147 -17.73 2.17 -1.10
N GLU A 148 -18.11 3.43 -1.22
CA GLU A 148 -17.33 4.45 -1.93
C GLU A 148 -15.97 4.68 -1.25
N LYS A 149 -15.91 4.85 0.07
CA LYS A 149 -14.65 4.99 0.80
C LYS A 149 -13.76 3.75 0.64
N ALA A 150 -14.36 2.57 0.55
CA ALA A 150 -13.65 1.32 0.28
C ALA A 150 -13.05 1.28 -1.13
N ALA A 151 -13.86 1.57 -2.16
CA ALA A 151 -13.50 1.38 -3.56
C ALA A 151 -12.81 2.59 -4.23
N TYR A 152 -13.20 3.81 -3.88
CA TYR A 152 -12.76 5.06 -4.52
C TYR A 152 -12.30 6.08 -3.48
N PRO A 153 -11.28 5.77 -2.66
CA PRO A 153 -10.82 6.69 -1.63
C PRO A 153 -10.25 8.02 -2.16
N LEU A 154 -9.86 8.08 -3.45
CA LEU A 154 -9.35 9.29 -4.11
C LEU A 154 -9.93 9.45 -5.53
N PRO A 155 -10.12 10.69 -6.04
CA PRO A 155 -10.92 10.95 -7.23
C PRO A 155 -10.45 10.29 -8.53
N TRP A 156 -9.13 10.14 -8.73
CA TRP A 156 -8.59 9.57 -9.98
C TRP A 156 -8.98 8.10 -10.19
N LEU A 157 -9.41 7.41 -9.12
CA LEU A 157 -9.84 6.02 -9.18
C LEU A 157 -11.19 5.87 -9.92
N LEU A 158 -11.96 6.96 -10.07
CA LEU A 158 -13.18 6.96 -10.87
C LEU A 158 -12.89 6.86 -12.37
N GLU A 159 -11.74 7.37 -12.83
CA GLU A 159 -11.34 7.29 -14.24
C GLU A 159 -10.76 5.92 -14.59
N LYS A 160 -9.92 5.37 -13.70
CA LYS A 160 -9.25 4.08 -13.89
C LYS A 160 -9.19 3.32 -12.57
N LYS A 161 -9.88 2.19 -12.52
CA LYS A 161 -9.91 1.30 -11.36
C LYS A 161 -9.35 -0.07 -11.72
N PHE A 162 -8.30 -0.49 -11.01
CA PHE A 162 -7.88 -1.87 -10.95
C PHE A 162 -8.55 -2.56 -9.77
N TRP A 163 -9.05 -3.78 -9.99
CA TRP A 163 -9.82 -4.51 -8.99
C TRP A 163 -9.03 -5.68 -8.42
N PRO A 164 -8.85 -5.74 -7.09
CA PRO A 164 -8.44 -6.97 -6.42
C PRO A 164 -9.44 -8.09 -6.74
N THR A 165 -8.92 -9.24 -7.18
CA THR A 165 -9.75 -10.37 -7.61
C THR A 165 -10.19 -11.28 -6.45
N VAL A 166 -9.47 -11.22 -5.33
CA VAL A 166 -9.75 -11.95 -4.09
C VAL A 166 -9.59 -11.01 -2.89
N THR A 167 -10.25 -11.35 -1.79
CA THR A 167 -10.07 -10.66 -0.50
C THR A 167 -8.72 -11.04 0.11
N ARG A 168 -8.46 -10.60 1.33
CA ARG A 168 -7.19 -10.87 2.02
C ARG A 168 -6.95 -12.39 2.14
N VAL A 169 -5.79 -12.81 1.65
CA VAL A 169 -5.32 -14.20 1.73
C VAL A 169 -5.08 -14.58 3.20
N ASP A 170 -5.42 -15.81 3.55
CA ASP A 170 -5.05 -16.45 4.81
C ASP A 170 -3.74 -17.22 4.63
N ASP A 171 -2.64 -16.59 5.02
CA ASP A 171 -1.30 -17.16 4.87
C ASP A 171 -1.13 -18.44 5.71
N ALA A 172 -1.67 -18.46 6.93
CA ALA A 172 -1.49 -19.59 7.86
C ALA A 172 -2.27 -20.83 7.43
N PHE A 173 -3.49 -20.64 6.89
CA PHE A 173 -4.30 -21.74 6.41
C PHE A 173 -3.61 -22.51 5.29
N GLY A 174 -2.99 -21.81 4.34
CA GLY A 174 -2.29 -22.42 3.20
C GLY A 174 -1.10 -23.30 3.65
N ASP A 175 -0.34 -22.84 4.63
CA ASP A 175 0.79 -23.60 5.20
C ASP A 175 0.30 -24.85 5.97
N GLN A 176 -0.85 -24.76 6.65
CA GLN A 176 -1.45 -25.87 7.38
C GLN A 176 -2.18 -26.89 6.48
N ASN A 177 -2.59 -26.46 5.28
CA ASN A 177 -3.39 -27.24 4.33
C ASN A 177 -2.71 -27.22 2.96
N LEU A 178 -1.56 -27.88 2.87
CA LEU A 178 -0.69 -27.78 1.71
C LEU A 178 -1.26 -28.49 0.47
N PHE A 179 -1.75 -27.71 -0.49
CA PHE A 179 -2.19 -28.16 -1.81
C PHE A 179 -1.38 -27.46 -2.91
N CYS A 180 -0.47 -28.19 -3.55
CA CYS A 180 0.43 -27.64 -4.60
C CYS A 180 0.10 -28.17 -6.01
N THR A 181 -1.10 -28.72 -6.19
CA THR A 181 -1.64 -29.14 -7.49
C THR A 181 -3.02 -28.53 -7.66
N CYS A 182 -3.56 -28.53 -8.88
CA CYS A 182 -4.92 -28.06 -9.11
C CYS A 182 -5.88 -28.84 -8.18
N GLY A 183 -6.67 -28.10 -7.40
CA GLY A 183 -7.76 -28.70 -6.64
C GLY A 183 -8.74 -29.43 -7.57
N PRO A 184 -9.51 -30.41 -7.06
CA PRO A 184 -10.56 -31.03 -7.85
C PRO A 184 -11.45 -29.94 -8.46
N VAL A 185 -11.64 -29.98 -9.78
CA VAL A 185 -12.60 -29.12 -10.46
C VAL A 185 -13.97 -29.51 -9.90
N GLU A 186 -14.67 -28.58 -9.26
CA GLU A 186 -16.07 -28.80 -8.88
C GLU A 186 -16.83 -29.18 -10.16
N ASP A 187 -17.54 -30.31 -10.12
CA ASP A 187 -18.25 -30.83 -11.28
C ASP A 187 -19.30 -29.80 -11.71
N THR A 188 -19.07 -29.13 -12.84
CA THR A 188 -19.95 -28.06 -13.34
C THR A 188 -21.21 -28.62 -14.02
N SER A 189 -21.53 -29.90 -13.81
CA SER A 189 -22.75 -30.53 -14.32
C SER A 189 -23.91 -30.37 -13.33
N GLU A 190 -24.52 -29.19 -13.31
CA GLU A 190 -25.94 -29.00 -12.98
C GLU A 190 -26.60 -28.07 -13.99
#